data_AF-A0A0L8GUS2-F1
#
_entry.id   AF-A0A0L8GUS2-F1
#
_cell.length_a   1.000
_cell.length_b   1.000
_cell.length_c   1.000
_cell.angle_alpha   90.00
_cell.angle_beta   90.00
_cell.angle_gamma   90.00
#
_symmetry.space_group_name_H-M   'P 1'
#
loop_
_entity.id
_entity.type
_entity.pdbx_description
1 polymer ?
#
loop_
_entity_poly.entity_id
_entity_poly.type
_entity_poly.pdbx_seq_one_letter_code
_entity_poly.pdbx_strand_id
1 'polypeptide(L)' 'MIRWRTAVHKGANTCETNRIAAAEDRRQARKNRANNPVAGATIPCPHCQRLFRAQIGPTSRLRTHKTSPPPPQDD' A
#
# COMPACT_ATOMS: atom_id res chain seq x y z
N MET A 1 20.18 39.60 -24.29
CA MET A 1 19.22 38.46 -24.34
C MET A 1 19.64 37.22 -23.52
N ILE A 2 20.77 37.23 -22.78
CA ILE A 2 21.28 36.04 -22.05
C ILE A 2 20.73 35.95 -20.61
N ARG A 3 20.56 37.09 -19.92
CA ARG A 3 20.16 37.16 -18.51
C ARG A 3 18.80 36.50 -18.19
N TRP A 4 17.81 36.64 -19.09
CA TRP A 4 16.49 36.04 -18.89
C TRP A 4 16.50 34.52 -19.05
N ARG A 5 17.29 34.00 -20.00
CA ARG A 5 17.41 32.55 -20.24
C ARG A 5 18.01 31.85 -19.03
N THR A 6 19.08 32.43 -18.45
CA THR A 6 19.71 31.91 -17.24
C THR A 6 18.75 31.90 -16.05
N ALA A 7 17.97 32.96 -15.87
CA ALA A 7 16.98 33.05 -14.79
C ALA A 7 15.89 31.96 -14.93
N VAL A 8 15.36 31.75 -16.14
CA VAL A 8 14.36 30.72 -16.42
C VAL A 8 14.92 29.31 -16.20
N HIS A 9 16.13 29.02 -16.69
CA HIS A 9 16.76 27.70 -16.51
C HIS A 9 17.03 27.39 -15.05
N LYS A 10 17.52 28.37 -14.28
CA LYS A 10 17.73 28.22 -12.85
C LYS A 10 16.42 27.89 -12.12
N GLY A 11 15.35 28.63 -12.43
CA GLY A 11 14.03 28.37 -11.84
C GLY A 11 13.47 27.00 -12.21
N ALA A 12 13.61 26.59 -13.48
CA ALA A 12 13.17 25.28 -13.95
C ALA A 12 13.93 24.13 -13.25
N ASN A 13 15.25 24.25 -13.13
CA ASN A 13 16.07 23.27 -12.43
C ASN A 13 15.64 23.13 -10.96
N THR A 14 15.47 24.24 -10.24
CA THR A 14 14.99 24.21 -8.84
C THR A 14 13.60 23.57 -8.71
N CYS A 15 12.70 23.84 -9.66
CA CYS A 15 11.38 23.20 -9.67
C CYS A 15 11.50 21.69 -9.87
N GLU A 16 12.34 21.26 -10.81
CA GLU A 16 12.58 19.85 -11.10
C GLU A 16 13.22 19.11 -9.92
N THR A 17 14.25 19.69 -9.28
CA THR A 17 14.88 19.11 -8.09
C THR A 17 13.87 18.96 -6.95
N ASN A 18 13.03 19.97 -6.73
CA ASN A 18 12.00 19.92 -5.69
C ASN A 18 10.94 18.84 -5.99
N ARG A 19 10.57 18.67 -7.27
CA ARG A 19 9.63 17.63 -7.68
C ARG A 19 10.20 16.22 -7.46
N ILE A 20 11.48 16.01 -7.77
CA ILE A 20 12.17 14.73 -7.55
C ILE A 20 12.26 14.43 -6.05
N ALA A 21 12.75 15.37 -5.25
CA ALA A 21 12.86 15.23 -3.80
C ALA A 21 11.49 14.90 -3.16
N ALA A 22 10.43 15.63 -3.53
CA ALA A 22 9.09 15.34 -3.04
C ALA A 22 8.57 13.96 -3.46
N ALA A 23 8.95 13.46 -4.64
CA ALA A 23 8.59 12.11 -5.08
C ALA A 23 9.34 11.03 -4.29
N GLU A 24 10.62 11.25 -3.99
CA GLU A 24 11.46 10.39 -3.16
C GLU A 24 10.96 10.33 -1.73
N ASP A 25 10.62 11.48 -1.12
CA ASP A 25 10.02 11.56 0.21
C ASP A 25 8.72 10.74 0.28
N ARG A 26 7.84 10.89 -0.73
CA ARG A 26 6.61 10.10 -0.81
C ARG A 26 6.90 8.61 -0.98
N ARG A 27 7.96 8.24 -1.71
CA ARG A 27 8.39 6.84 -1.86
C ARG A 27 8.88 6.30 -0.52
N GLN A 28 9.69 7.06 0.20
CA GLN A 28 10.23 6.68 1.50
C GLN A 28 9.12 6.57 2.55
N ALA A 29 8.17 7.51 2.58
CA ALA A 29 7.01 7.46 3.46
C ALA A 29 6.18 6.18 3.25
N ARG A 30 6.00 5.73 1.99
CA ARG A 30 5.31 4.46 1.70
C ARG A 30 6.09 3.24 2.21
N LYS A 31 7.42 3.21 2.05
CA LYS A 31 8.27 2.15 2.62
C LYS A 31 8.19 2.13 4.15
N ASN A 32 8.28 3.30 4.78
CA ASN A 32 8.18 3.43 6.23
C ASN A 32 6.81 2.97 6.74
N ARG A 33 5.71 3.27 6.03
CA ARG A 33 4.37 2.75 6.36
C ARG A 33 4.28 1.23 6.24
N ALA A 34 4.95 0.62 5.26
CA ALA A 34 4.99 -0.84 5.15
C ALA A 34 5.78 -1.48 6.32
N ASN A 35 6.83 -0.81 6.78
CA ASN A 35 7.68 -1.27 7.88
C ASN A 35 7.10 -0.98 9.28
N ASN A 36 6.21 0.01 9.40
CA ASN A 36 5.44 0.28 10.61
C ASN A 36 3.98 -0.12 10.38
N PRO A 37 3.66 -1.43 10.37
CA PRO A 37 2.29 -1.86 10.30
C PRO A 37 1.54 -1.26 11.48
N VAL A 38 0.43 -0.57 11.20
CA VAL A 38 -0.46 -0.06 12.26
C VAL A 38 -0.69 -1.20 13.26
N ALA A 39 -0.31 -0.94 14.51
CA ALA A 39 -0.02 -1.98 15.48
C ALA A 39 -1.10 -3.06 15.56
N GLY A 40 -0.67 -4.33 15.48
CA GLY A 40 -1.31 -5.46 16.15
C GLY A 40 -2.71 -5.92 15.74
N ALA A 41 -3.41 -5.24 14.84
CA ALA A 41 -4.77 -5.64 14.46
C ALA A 41 -4.74 -6.88 13.54
N THR A 42 -4.65 -8.05 14.17
CA THR A 42 -4.82 -9.32 13.48
C THR A 42 -6.30 -9.54 13.24
N ILE A 43 -6.67 -9.72 11.97
CA ILE A 43 -8.06 -9.88 11.56
C ILE A 43 -8.36 -11.38 11.50
N PRO A 44 -9.26 -11.91 12.34
CA PRO A 44 -9.65 -13.31 12.31
C PRO A 44 -10.58 -13.60 11.13
N CYS A 45 -10.54 -14.83 10.62
CA CYS A 45 -11.58 -15.35 9.73
C CYS A 45 -12.80 -15.77 10.56
N PRO A 46 -14.03 -15.44 10.15
CA PRO A 46 -15.23 -15.87 10.88
C PRO A 46 -15.53 -17.38 10.75
N HIS A 47 -14.94 -18.08 9.78
CA HIS A 47 -15.23 -19.49 9.49
C HIS A 47 -14.10 -20.45 9.84
N CYS A 48 -12.90 -19.95 10.16
CA CYS A 48 -11.76 -20.79 10.54
C CYS A 48 -10.79 -20.02 11.45
N GLN A 49 -9.89 -20.71 12.15
CA GLN A 49 -8.92 -20.10 13.08
C GLN A 49 -7.78 -19.31 12.37
N ARG A 50 -7.95 -18.97 11.08
CA ARG A 50 -6.94 -18.28 10.29
C ARG A 50 -6.90 -16.79 10.66
N LEU A 51 -5.69 -16.29 10.90
CA LEU A 51 -5.40 -14.92 11.29
C LEU A 51 -4.71 -14.17 10.14
N PHE A 52 -5.12 -12.93 9.87
CA PHE A 52 -4.57 -12.12 8.79
C PHE A 52 -4.01 -10.78 9.28
N ARG A 53 -2.93 -10.33 8.63
CA ARG A 53 -2.31 -9.02 8.92
C ARG A 53 -2.86 -7.88 8.08
N ALA A 54 -3.66 -8.18 7.05
CA ALA A 54 -4.22 -7.20 6.12
C ALA A 54 -5.63 -7.59 5.68
N GLN A 55 -6.51 -6.61 5.44
CA GLN A 55 -7.93 -6.81 5.10
C GLN A 55 -8.17 -7.59 3.79
N ILE A 56 -7.20 -7.59 2.88
CA ILE A 56 -7.28 -8.35 1.62
C ILE A 56 -7.30 -9.87 1.90
N GLY A 57 -6.59 -10.32 2.93
CA GLY A 57 -6.49 -11.75 3.29
C GLY A 57 -7.84 -12.38 3.69
N PRO A 58 -8.59 -11.80 4.65
CA PRO A 58 -9.93 -12.24 5.00
C PRO A 58 -10.88 -12.23 3.80
N THR A 59 -10.81 -11.20 2.97
CA THR A 59 -11.68 -11.03 1.81
C THR A 59 -11.50 -12.16 0.79
N SER A 60 -10.26 -12.54 0.48
CA SER A 60 -9.99 -13.67 -0.41
C SER A 60 -10.39 -15.01 0.23
N ARG A 61 -10.18 -15.18 1.53
CA ARG A 61 -10.56 -16.39 2.27
C ARG A 61 -12.08 -16.63 2.30
N LEU A 62 -12.85 -15.58 2.52
CA LEU A 62 -14.31 -15.62 2.49
C LEU A 62 -14.84 -16.14 1.14
N ARG A 63 -14.19 -15.79 0.02
CA ARG A 63 -14.56 -16.32 -1.30
C ARG A 63 -14.36 -17.82 -1.40
N THR A 64 -13.28 -18.35 -0.83
CA THR A 64 -13.02 -19.81 -0.78
C THR A 64 -14.09 -20.54 0.03
N HIS A 65 -14.53 -19.98 1.17
CA HIS A 65 -15.61 -20.59 1.95
C HIS A 65 -16.94 -20.61 1.19
N LYS A 66 -17.24 -19.57 0.41
CA LYS A 66 -18.46 -19.52 -0.42
C LYS A 66 -18.47 -20.52 -1.58
N THR A 67 -17.30 -20.93 -2.07
CA THR A 67 -17.18 -21.88 -3.19
C THR A 67 -16.90 -23.31 -2.74
N SER A 68 -16.68 -23.55 -1.44
CA SER A 68 -16.50 -24.88 -0.90
C SER A 68 -17.86 -25.59 -0.87
N PRO A 69 -17.97 -26.84 -1.36
CA PRO A 69 -19.16 -27.64 -1.12
C PRO A 69 -19.38 -27.77 0.40
N PRO A 70 -20.65 -27.90 0.86
CA PRO A 70 -20.94 -28.18 2.26
C PRO A 70 -20.20 -29.46 2.68
N PRO A 71 -19.80 -29.58 3.97
CA PRO A 71 -19.20 -30.81 4.47
C PRO A 71 -20.15 -31.99 4.18
N PRO A 72 -19.61 -33.20 3.91
CA PRO A 72 -20.43 -34.39 3.72
C PRO A 72 -21.42 -34.51 4.88
N GLN A 73 -22.71 -34.57 4.57
CA GLN A 73 -23.69 -35.00 5.57
C GLN A 73 -23.58 -36.52 5.63
N ASP A 74 -23.01 -37.01 6.73
CA ASP A 74 -23.07 -38.42 7.07
C ASP A 74 -24.50 -38.71 7.56
N ASP A 75 -25.29 -39.39 6.72
CA ASP A 75 -26.53 -40.11 7.09
C ASP A 75 -26.23 -41.63 7.12
#